data_AF-A0A7W0P6K6-F1
#
_entry.id   AF-A0A7W0P6K6-F1
#
_cell.length_a   1.000
_cell.length_b   1.000
_cell.length_c   1.000
_cell.angle_alpha   90.00
_cell.angle_beta   90.00
_cell.angle_gamma   90.00
#
_symmetry.space_group_name_H-M   'P 1'
#
loop_
_entity.id
_entity.type
_entity.pdbx_description
1 polymer ?
#
loop_
_entity_poly.entity_id
_entity_poly.type
_entity_poly.pdbx_seq_one_letter_code
_entity_poly.pdbx_strand_id
1 'polypeptide(L)' 'MRTFEVTPRRFLSLAAASAIALYAIVGTGALVRLTASGLGCESWPGCEQRSFFPASDVHGAIEFG' A
#
# COMPACT_ATOMS: atom_id res chain seq x y z
N MET A 1 33.73 -4.60 -9.63
CA MET A 1 32.26 -4.76 -9.73
C MET A 1 31.93 -6.15 -9.21
N ARG A 2 31.20 -6.27 -8.09
CA ARG A 2 30.76 -7.58 -7.58
C ARG A 2 29.49 -7.98 -8.35
N THR A 3 29.58 -9.02 -9.17
CA THR A 3 28.40 -9.63 -9.78
C THR A 3 27.66 -10.40 -8.70
N PHE A 4 26.47 -9.92 -8.33
CA PHE A 4 25.56 -10.70 -7.49
C PHE A 4 25.06 -11.88 -8.33
N GLU A 5 25.65 -13.06 -8.13
CA GLU A 5 25.17 -14.30 -8.75
C GLU A 5 23.90 -14.76 -8.02
N VAL A 6 22.75 -14.46 -8.62
CA VAL A 6 21.45 -14.93 -8.13
C VAL A 6 21.10 -16.22 -8.87
N THR A 7 20.92 -17.32 -8.13
CA THR A 7 20.47 -18.59 -8.71
C THR A 7 19.08 -18.41 -9.36
N PRO A 8 18.78 -19.04 -10.51
CA PRO A 8 17.49 -18.90 -11.19
C PRO A 8 16.26 -19.13 -10.29
N ARG A 9 16.34 -20.11 -9.37
CA ARG A 9 15.28 -20.35 -8.39
C ARG A 9 15.03 -19.16 -7.46
N ARG A 10 16.10 -18.53 -6.95
CA ARG A 10 16.00 -17.35 -6.08
C ARG A 10 15.45 -16.15 -6.83
N PHE A 11 15.87 -15.97 -8.08
CA PHE A 11 15.32 -14.93 -8.94
C PHE A 11 13.81 -15.09 -9.13
N LEU A 12 13.35 -16.31 -9.49
CA LEU A 12 11.92 -16.58 -9.66
C LEU A 12 11.13 -16.39 -8.36
N SER A 13 11.67 -16.80 -7.21
CA SER A 13 11.02 -16.55 -5.92
C SER A 13 10.86 -15.06 -5.62
N LEU A 14 11.89 -14.25 -5.87
CA LEU A 14 11.81 -12.79 -5.67
C LEU A 14 10.85 -12.14 -6.66
N ALA A 15 10.89 -12.54 -7.94
CA ALA A 15 9.98 -12.03 -8.95
C ALA A 15 8.52 -12.35 -8.60
N ALA A 16 8.24 -13.58 -8.15
CA ALA A 16 6.91 -13.98 -7.72
C ALA A 16 6.46 -13.22 -6.47
N ALA A 17 7.33 -13.05 -5.47
CA ALA A 17 7.03 -12.27 -4.28
C ALA A 17 6.70 -10.80 -4.62
N SER A 18 7.49 -10.18 -5.50
CA SER A 18 7.24 -8.83 -5.99
C SER A 18 5.93 -8.72 -6.75
N ALA A 19 5.62 -9.69 -7.62
CA ALA A 19 4.35 -9.71 -8.35
C ALA A 19 3.16 -9.81 -7.38
N ILE A 20 3.22 -10.70 -6.39
CA ILE A 20 2.18 -10.85 -5.36
C ILE A 20 2.01 -9.54 -4.58
N ALA A 21 3.11 -8.90 -4.17
CA ALA A 21 3.07 -7.62 -3.47
C ALA A 21 2.42 -6.52 -4.32
N LEU A 22 2.75 -6.45 -5.61
CA LEU A 22 2.14 -5.49 -6.54
C LEU A 22 0.64 -5.75 -6.73
N TYR A 23 0.23 -7.01 -6.86
CA TYR A 23 -1.19 -7.37 -6.92
C TYR A 23 -1.93 -6.99 -5.63
N ALA A 24 -1.30 -7.19 -4.47
CA ALA A 24 -1.87 -6.76 -3.20
C ALA A 24 -2.05 -5.24 -3.15
N ILE A 25 -1.02 -4.46 -3.54
CA ILE A 25 -1.08 -2.98 -3.59
C ILE A 25 -2.20 -2.49 -4.53
N VAL A 26 -2.31 -3.09 -5.72
CA VAL A 26 -3.37 -2.73 -6.67
C VAL A 26 -4.74 -3.12 -6.12
N GLY A 27 -4.86 -4.29 -5.50
CA GLY A 27 -6.10 -4.79 -4.91
C GLY A 27 -6.60 -3.92 -3.75
N THR A 28 -5.72 -3.53 -2.82
CA THR A 28 -6.09 -2.63 -1.72
C THR A 28 -6.45 -1.24 -2.23
N GLY A 29 -5.70 -0.68 -3.19
CA GLY A 29 -6.06 0.59 -3.82
C GLY A 29 -7.41 0.55 -4.55
N ALA A 30 -7.73 -0.57 -5.21
CA ALA A 30 -9.03 -0.78 -5.83
C ALA A 30 -10.15 -0.86 -4.79
N LEU A 31 -9.93 -1.54 -3.66
CA LEU A 31 -10.88 -1.61 -2.55
C LEU A 31 -11.22 -0.21 -2.05
N VAL A 32 -10.21 0.61 -1.71
CA VAL A 32 -10.38 2.00 -1.24
C VAL A 32 -11.24 2.83 -2.22
N ARG A 33 -10.99 2.68 -3.53
CA ARG A 33 -11.76 3.42 -4.55
C ARG A 33 -13.21 2.96 -4.64
N LEU A 34 -13.44 1.64 -4.58
CA LEU A 34 -14.77 1.04 -4.70
C LEU A 34 -15.63 1.24 -3.46
N THR A 35 -15.03 1.37 -2.27
CA THR A 35 -15.72 1.68 -1.02
C THR A 35 -15.84 3.18 -0.74
N ALA A 36 -15.36 4.03 -1.66
CA ALA A 36 -15.28 5.49 -1.48
C ALA A 36 -14.50 5.91 -0.21
N SER A 37 -13.54 5.10 0.23
CA SER A 37 -12.76 5.35 1.45
C SER A 37 -11.56 6.28 1.26
N GLY A 38 -11.24 6.72 0.04
CA GLY A 38 -10.05 7.53 -0.27
C GLY A 38 -10.15 9.02 0.11
N LEU A 39 -10.87 9.35 1.18
CA LEU A 39 -11.08 10.71 1.69
C LEU A 39 -10.76 10.78 3.20
N GLY A 40 -10.03 9.81 3.76
CA GLY A 40 -9.72 9.76 5.18
C GLY A 40 -8.83 10.92 5.67
N CYS A 41 -8.08 11.56 4.77
CA CYS A 41 -7.37 12.81 5.02
C CYS A 41 -7.68 13.86 3.95
N GLU A 42 -8.07 15.07 4.39
CA GLU A 42 -8.33 16.18 3.48
C GLU A 42 -7.04 16.83 2.95
N SER A 43 -5.91 16.67 3.67
CA SER A 43 -4.62 17.23 3.29
C SER A 43 -3.42 16.35 3.68
N TRP A 44 -2.24 16.74 3.18
CA TRP A 44 -0.94 16.18 3.54
C TRP A 44 0.05 17.33 3.80
N PRO A 45 0.97 17.28 4.79
CA PRO A 45 1.41 16.14 5.61
C PRO A 45 0.55 15.85 6.85
N GLY A 46 -0.36 16.74 7.22
CA GLY A 46 -1.34 16.51 8.30
C GLY A 46 -2.72 16.24 7.71
N CYS A 47 -3.45 15.31 8.34
CA CYS A 47 -4.77 14.86 7.90
C CYS A 47 -5.84 15.98 8.03
N GLU A 48 -5.74 16.80 9.09
CA GLU A 48 -6.67 17.90 9.40
C GLU A 48 -5.96 19.05 10.16
N GLN A 49 -6.56 20.24 10.28
CA GLN A 49 -5.91 21.45 10.85
C GLN A 49 -5.32 21.29 12.27
N ARG A 50 -5.71 20.23 13.00
CA ARG A 50 -5.15 19.90 14.33
C ARG A 50 -4.85 18.40 14.52
N SER A 51 -5.03 17.56 13.49
CA SER A 51 -4.80 16.12 13.58
C SER A 51 -3.81 15.66 12.52
N PHE A 52 -2.79 14.94 12.96
CA PHE A 52 -1.81 14.30 12.06
C PHE A 52 -2.30 12.92 11.58
N PHE A 53 -3.20 12.29 12.33
CA PHE A 53 -3.73 10.96 12.03
C PHE A 53 -5.19 11.03 11.59
N PRO A 54 -5.65 10.10 10.74
CA PRO A 54 -7.05 10.00 10.34
C PRO A 54 -7.95 9.66 11.53
N ALA A 55 -9.24 9.95 11.39
CA ALA A 55 -10.24 9.49 12.35
C ALA A 55 -10.24 7.96 12.42
N SER A 56 -10.44 7.40 13.62
CA SER A 56 -10.52 5.95 13.85
C SER A 56 -11.89 5.40 13.45
N ASP A 57 -12.26 5.54 12.18
CA ASP A 57 -13.51 5.05 11.62
C ASP A 57 -13.26 3.91 10.60
N VAL A 58 -14.35 3.36 10.05
CA VAL A 58 -14.25 2.23 9.11
C VAL A 58 -13.56 2.64 7.81
N HIS A 59 -13.75 3.88 7.33
CA HIS A 59 -13.12 4.33 6.10
C HIS A 59 -11.61 4.54 6.29
N GLY A 60 -11.20 5.12 7.43
CA GLY A 60 -9.78 5.23 7.80
C GLY A 60 -9.11 3.86 7.94
N ALA A 61 -9.80 2.86 8.49
CA ALA A 61 -9.27 1.50 8.56
C ALA A 61 -9.09 0.83 7.18
N ILE A 62 -9.95 1.16 6.20
CA ILE A 62 -9.85 0.63 4.84
C ILE A 62 -8.73 1.34 4.05
N GLU A 63 -8.52 2.63 4.26
CA GLU A 63 -7.51 3.42 3.55
C GLU A 63 -6.07 3.20 4.08
N PHE A 64 -5.90 3.08 5.40
CA PHE A 64 -4.59 3.05 6.06
C PHE A 64 -4.22 1.73 6.74
N GLY A 65 -5.08 0.71 6.65
CA GLY A 65 -4.89 -0.61 7.28
C GLY A 65 -3.95 -1.57 6.56
#